data_AF-A0A845ZLH1-F1
#
_entry.id   AF-A0A845ZLH1-F1
#
_cell.length_a   1.000
_cell.length_b   1.000
_cell.length_c   1.000
_cell.angle_alpha   90.00
_cell.angle_beta   90.00
_cell.angle_gamma   90.00
#
_symmetry.space_group_name_H-M   'P 1'
#
loop_
_entity.id
_entity.type
_entity.pdbx_description
1 polymer ?
#
loop_
_entity_poly.entity_id
_entity_poly.type
_entity_poly.pdbx_seq_one_letter_code
_entity_poly.pdbx_strand_id
1 'polypeptide(L)' 'MLRTWTDTHYKLEDEDWLYVATHEEQSSASLVCPGYARDGEGFSIHFTPTHIEMLEHLLGALRI' A
#
# COMPACT_ATOMS: atom_id res chain seq x y z
N MET A 1 -14.03 10.44 -0.56
CA MET A 1 -14.15 9.33 0.42
C MET A 1 -14.34 8.05 -0.37
N LEU A 2 -13.30 7.24 -0.51
CA LEU A 2 -13.43 5.90 -1.11
C LEU A 2 -14.18 5.02 -0.10
N ARG A 3 -15.47 4.76 -0.37
CA ARG A 3 -16.24 3.73 0.32
C ARG A 3 -16.07 2.43 -0.47
N THR A 4 -15.18 1.56 -0.02
CA THR A 4 -15.06 0.19 -0.55
C THR A 4 -16.07 -0.70 0.19
N TRP A 5 -17.27 -0.82 -0.37
CA TRP A 5 -18.28 -1.81 0.05
C TRP A 5 -18.10 -3.09 -0.78
N THR A 6 -16.93 -3.69 -0.69
CA THR A 6 -16.57 -5.08 -1.08
C THR A 6 -15.07 -5.18 -0.82
N ASP A 7 -14.58 -6.30 -0.31
CA ASP A 7 -13.15 -6.49 -0.07
C ASP A 7 -12.39 -6.46 -1.41
N THR A 8 -11.95 -5.27 -1.83
CA THR A 8 -11.17 -5.10 -3.05
C THR A 8 -9.79 -5.69 -2.80
N HIS A 9 -9.55 -6.86 -3.36
CA HIS A 9 -8.25 -7.53 -3.31
C HIS A 9 -7.41 -7.06 -4.49
N TYR A 10 -6.28 -6.42 -4.20
CA TYR A 10 -5.26 -6.10 -5.21
C TYR A 10 -4.18 -7.18 -5.16
N LYS A 11 -4.00 -7.90 -6.27
CA LYS A 11 -2.84 -8.78 -6.45
C LYS A 11 -1.77 -7.99 -7.18
N LEU A 12 -0.62 -7.83 -6.55
CA LEU A 12 0.56 -7.22 -7.13
C LEU A 12 1.40 -8.33 -7.77
N GLU A 13 1.84 -8.10 -9.00
CA GLU A 13 2.77 -8.96 -9.73
C GLU A 13 4.20 -8.37 -9.66
N ASP A 14 5.22 -9.17 -9.93
CA ASP A 14 6.63 -8.74 -9.83
C ASP A 14 6.99 -7.58 -10.78
N GLU A 15 6.22 -7.41 -11.86
CA GLU A 15 6.41 -6.35 -12.85
C GLU A 15 5.74 -5.03 -12.44
N ASP A 16 4.95 -5.02 -11.36
CA ASP A 16 4.26 -3.82 -10.88
C ASP A 16 5.25 -2.84 -10.26
N TRP A 17 5.21 -1.60 -10.77
CA TRP A 17 6.03 -0.53 -10.22
C TRP A 17 5.46 -0.09 -8.87
N LEU A 18 6.16 -0.39 -7.78
CA LEU A 18 5.80 0.04 -6.44
C LEU A 18 6.87 0.99 -5.89
N TYR A 19 6.45 2.03 -5.18
CA TYR A 19 7.39 2.86 -4.44
C TYR A 19 6.82 3.34 -3.11
N VAL A 20 7.72 3.70 -2.18
CA VAL A 20 7.36 4.27 -0.88
C VAL A 20 7.57 5.78 -0.93
N ALA A 21 6.52 6.54 -0.60
CA ALA A 21 6.59 7.98 -0.39
C ALA A 21 6.61 8.29 1.11
N THR A 22 7.60 9.04 1.59
CA THR A 22 7.70 9.45 2.99
C THR A 22 7.16 10.87 3.19
N HIS A 23 6.43 11.08 4.28
CA HIS A 23 5.85 12.37 4.66
C HIS A 23 6.35 12.78 6.04
N GLU A 24 7.53 13.42 6.09
CA GLU A 24 8.26 13.71 7.34
C GLU A 24 7.46 14.55 8.33
N GLU A 25 6.77 15.60 7.84
CA GLU A 25 5.95 16.49 8.68
C GLU A 25 4.78 15.77 9.36
N GLN A 26 4.34 14.64 8.80
CA GLN A 26 3.20 13.85 9.29
C GLN A 26 3.64 12.55 9.96
N SER A 27 4.95 12.29 10.05
CA SER A 27 5.52 11.04 10.53
C SER A 27 4.86 9.81 9.91
N SER A 28 4.63 9.84 8.59
CA SER A 28 3.88 8.82 7.88
C SER A 28 4.54 8.43 6.56
N ALA A 29 4.13 7.29 6.00
CA ALA A 29 4.61 6.80 4.73
C ALA A 29 3.47 6.17 3.92
N SER A 30 3.54 6.24 2.60
CA SER A 30 2.54 5.66 1.72
C SER A 30 3.21 4.65 0.79
N LEU A 31 2.66 3.43 0.68
CA LEU A 31 2.97 2.51 -0.40
C LEU A 31 2.13 2.92 -1.62
N VAL A 32 2.78 3.28 -2.71
CA VAL A 32 2.12 3.77 -3.92
C VAL A 32 2.25 2.73 -5.03
N CYS A 33 1.11 2.39 -5.62
CA CYS A 33 0.99 1.59 -6.83
C CYS A 33 0.39 2.49 -7.94
N PRO A 34 1.22 3.01 -8.86
CA PRO A 34 0.75 3.82 -9.99
C PRO A 34 -0.12 2.98 -10.93
N GLY A 35 -1.26 3.55 -11.33
CA GLY A 35 -2.18 3.10 -12.38
C GLY A 35 -2.07 1.65 -12.85
N TYR A 36 -2.62 0.70 -12.07
CA TYR A 36 -2.78 -0.69 -12.50
C TYR A 36 -4.03 -0.93 -13.38
N ALA A 37 -4.86 0.09 -13.63
CA ALA A 37 -6.04 -0.05 -14.48
C ALA A 37 -5.97 0.89 -15.68
N ARG A 38 -6.49 0.41 -16.81
CA ARG A 38 -6.69 1.10 -18.11
C ARG A 38 -7.25 2.54 -18.02
N ASP A 39 -7.76 2.94 -16.86
CA ASP A 39 -8.42 4.22 -16.59
C ASP A 39 -7.55 5.19 -15.76
N GLY A 40 -6.33 4.80 -15.37
CA GLY A 40 -5.33 5.70 -14.76
C GLY A 40 -5.44 5.92 -13.24
N GLU A 41 -6.37 5.27 -12.56
CA GLU A 41 -6.52 5.38 -11.09
C GLU A 41 -5.63 4.33 -10.41
N GLY A 42 -4.44 4.75 -9.97
CA GLY A 42 -3.60 3.96 -9.06
C GLY A 42 -4.18 3.91 -7.65
N PHE A 43 -3.57 3.14 -6.76
CA PHE A 43 -3.91 3.18 -5.34
C PHE A 43 -2.69 3.50 -4.49
N SER A 44 -2.95 4.05 -3.30
CA SER A 44 -1.93 4.21 -2.27
C SER A 44 -2.48 3.73 -0.94
N ILE A 45 -1.63 3.08 -0.16
CA ILE A 45 -1.95 2.68 1.21
C ILE A 45 -1.10 3.54 2.14
N HIS A 46 -1.77 4.29 3.01
CA HIS A 46 -1.14 5.20 3.95
C HIS A 46 -0.89 4.52 5.30
N PHE A 47 0.32 4.67 5.83
CA PHE A 47 0.77 4.09 7.09
C PHE A 47 1.33 5.17 8.02
N THR A 48 1.07 4.98 9.32
CA THR A 48 1.59 5.76 10.44
C THR A 48 2.37 4.82 11.36
N PRO A 49 3.10 5.34 12.38
CA PRO A 49 3.93 4.50 13.25
C PRO A 49 3.11 3.47 14.05
N THR A 50 1.81 3.71 14.24
CA THR A 50 0.89 2.77 14.89
C THR A 50 0.69 1.46 14.13
N HIS A 51 1.08 1.38 12.86
CA HIS A 51 0.94 0.18 12.03
C HIS A 51 2.21 -0.68 11.96
N ILE A 52 3.30 -0.29 12.63
CA ILE A 52 4.61 -0.98 12.55
C ILE A 52 4.49 -2.47 12.89
N GLU A 53 3.88 -2.81 14.03
CA GLU A 53 3.75 -4.20 14.49
C GLU A 53 3.00 -5.08 13.46
N MET A 54 1.94 -4.56 12.86
CA MET A 54 1.19 -5.25 11.81
C MET A 54 2.02 -5.46 10.54
N LEU A 55 2.83 -4.48 10.14
CA LEU A 55 3.72 -4.59 8.99
C LEU A 55 4.85 -5.59 9.23
N GLU A 56 5.39 -5.65 10.45
CA GLU A 56 6.38 -6.66 10.85
C GLU A 56 5.80 -8.08 10.77
N HIS A 57 4.56 -8.28 11.22
CA HIS A 57 3.85 -9.55 11.06
C HIS A 57 3.65 -9.93 9.59
N LEU A 58 3.27 -8.97 8.73
CA LEU A 58 3.13 -9.21 7.30
C LEU A 58 4.46 -9.64 6.66
N LEU A 59 5.56 -8.96 6.99
CA LEU A 59 6.89 -9.34 6.51
C LEU A 59 7.30 -10.74 6.97
N GLY A 60 6.95 -11.12 8.21
CA GLY A 60 7.15 -12.48 8.71
C GLY A 60 6.43 -13.53 7.87
N ALA A 61 5.18 -13.27 7.49
CA ALA A 61 4.37 -14.17 6.68
C ALA A 61 4.85 -14.29 5.22
N LEU A 62 5.49 -13.25 4.67
CA LEU A 62 5.99 -13.25 3.28
C LEU A 62 7.37 -13.94 3.12
N ARG A 63 8.09 -14.21 4.21
CA ARG A 63 9.44 -14.83 4.20
C ARG A 63 9.42 -16.37 4.14
N ILE A 64 8.36 -16.96 3.58
CA ILE A 64 8.17 -18.41 3.45
C ILE A 64 9.05 -19.05 2.37
#